data_AF-A0A842FG76-F1
#
_entry.id   AF-A0A842FG76-F1
#
_cell.length_a   1.000
_cell.length_b   1.000
_cell.length_c   1.000
_cell.angle_alpha   90.00
_cell.angle_beta   90.00
_cell.angle_gamma   90.00
#
_symmetry.space_group_name_H-M   'P 1'
#
loop_
_entity.id
_entity.type
_entity.pdbx_description
1 polymer ?
#
loop_
_entity_poly.entity_id
_entity_poly.type
_entity_poly.pdbx_seq_one_letter_code
_entity_poly.pdbx_strand_id
1 'polypeptide(L)'
;MLKRMLIIYNPVAGQRKFQKLMPVAEQILGDAGFDVTLIPTTEEAKSATKIAKQGAKDGFEVIVAAGGDGTVNDVVNGLMQFSAPPIFGVLPVGTTNDFARALQMAKDPIDALNIMAARNTVAVDVGKANNDYFINNAAGGKITEITYEVKESLKNKIGRLAYLFSGISMLPKLAPKKVTVMHDEGVFEGEILLLFGSLTNSVGGMEQLCPPAVFNDGKMDLLLLKKVSPAKLLKLLASIKSGAHLESEDVVYVRTKKVQITCETSLNISYDGVYGGETPYELEVLPEKLQVLADTKRIQHRLHNKTITSKISTFTMVKCSQIWYHSCVRKNSFPIFHSRKSNFVKVRT
;
A
#
# COMPACT_ATOMS: atom_id res chain seq x y z
N MET A 1 -14.86 -31.46 5.39
CA MET A 1 -15.76 -30.34 5.76
C MET A 1 -15.62 -29.25 4.71
N LEU A 2 -16.72 -28.58 4.36
CA LEU A 2 -16.66 -27.38 3.51
C LEU A 2 -15.95 -26.26 4.26
N LYS A 3 -15.17 -25.44 3.55
CA LYS A 3 -14.55 -24.26 4.13
C LYS A 3 -15.52 -23.09 4.07
N ARG A 4 -15.71 -22.38 5.19
CA ARG A 4 -16.64 -21.22 5.21
C ARG A 4 -16.01 -20.01 4.53
N MET A 5 -16.67 -19.50 3.50
CA MET A 5 -16.24 -18.35 2.72
C MET A 5 -17.28 -17.22 2.79
N LEU A 6 -16.84 -16.02 3.13
CA LEU A 6 -17.66 -14.81 3.09
C LEU A 6 -17.22 -13.94 1.91
N ILE A 7 -18.13 -13.63 0.99
CA ILE A 7 -17.89 -12.63 -0.06
C ILE A 7 -18.62 -11.33 0.29
N ILE A 8 -17.82 -10.29 0.50
CA ILE A 8 -18.28 -8.93 0.78
C ILE A 8 -18.25 -8.17 -0.55
N TYR A 9 -19.41 -7.72 -1.01
CA TYR A 9 -19.51 -7.07 -2.33
C TYR A 9 -20.10 -5.68 -2.26
N ASN A 10 -19.57 -4.78 -3.09
CA ASN A 10 -20.17 -3.46 -3.26
C ASN A 10 -21.26 -3.52 -4.34
N PRO A 11 -22.56 -3.29 -4.01
CA PRO A 11 -23.67 -3.47 -4.95
C PRO A 11 -23.64 -2.49 -6.13
N VAL A 12 -22.96 -1.34 -6.00
CA VAL A 12 -22.87 -0.33 -7.06
C VAL A 12 -21.55 -0.38 -7.85
N ALA A 13 -20.56 -1.12 -7.36
CA ALA A 13 -19.25 -1.20 -8.00
C ALA A 13 -19.33 -1.79 -9.42
N GLY A 14 -18.49 -1.27 -10.32
CA GLY A 14 -18.26 -1.87 -11.63
C GLY A 14 -19.49 -2.01 -12.53
N GLN A 15 -20.49 -1.13 -12.38
CA GLN A 15 -21.78 -1.23 -13.08
C GLN A 15 -22.60 -2.47 -12.66
N ARG A 16 -22.55 -2.84 -11.37
CA ARG A 16 -23.30 -3.97 -10.80
C ARG A 16 -22.90 -5.33 -11.39
N LYS A 17 -21.67 -5.45 -11.88
CA LYS A 17 -21.14 -6.69 -12.48
C LYS A 17 -21.30 -7.90 -11.56
N PHE A 18 -21.01 -7.74 -10.27
CA PHE A 18 -21.04 -8.88 -9.34
C PHE A 18 -22.44 -9.45 -9.13
N GLN A 19 -23.50 -8.63 -9.15
CA GLN A 19 -24.88 -9.12 -8.97
C GLN A 19 -25.26 -10.19 -10.01
N LYS A 20 -24.75 -10.04 -11.24
CA LYS A 20 -24.98 -11.03 -12.31
C LYS A 20 -24.11 -12.28 -12.15
N LEU A 21 -23.03 -12.20 -11.38
CA LEU A 21 -22.07 -13.27 -11.16
C LEU A 21 -22.36 -14.10 -9.91
N MET A 22 -23.28 -13.67 -9.03
CA MET A 22 -23.54 -14.36 -7.76
C MET A 22 -23.86 -15.85 -7.93
N PRO A 23 -24.82 -16.26 -8.80
CA PRO A 23 -25.14 -17.68 -8.94
C PRO A 23 -23.93 -18.49 -9.45
N VAL A 24 -23.14 -17.89 -10.35
CA VAL A 24 -21.96 -18.54 -10.91
C VAL A 24 -20.82 -18.62 -9.88
N ALA A 25 -20.66 -17.60 -9.04
CA ALA A 25 -19.70 -17.61 -7.95
C ALA A 25 -20.04 -18.67 -6.91
N GLU A 26 -21.31 -18.74 -6.48
CA GLU A 26 -21.80 -19.78 -5.56
C GLU A 26 -21.58 -21.18 -6.14
N GLN A 27 -21.88 -21.38 -7.43
CA GLN A 27 -21.67 -22.68 -8.08
C GLN A 27 -20.17 -23.04 -8.13
N ILE A 28 -19.32 -22.21 -8.72
CA ILE A 28 -17.88 -22.50 -8.89
C ILE A 28 -17.20 -22.77 -7.55
N LEU A 29 -17.49 -21.94 -6.55
CA LEU A 29 -16.86 -22.04 -5.24
C LEU A 29 -17.47 -23.18 -4.41
N GLY A 30 -18.78 -23.42 -4.54
CA GLY A 30 -19.47 -24.56 -3.94
C GLY A 30 -18.94 -25.90 -4.44
N ASP A 31 -18.79 -26.05 -5.76
CA ASP A 31 -18.17 -27.22 -6.40
C ASP A 31 -16.71 -27.40 -5.95
N ALA A 32 -16.02 -26.30 -5.67
CA ALA A 32 -14.68 -26.30 -5.09
C ALA A 32 -14.66 -26.57 -3.58
N GLY A 33 -15.79 -26.86 -2.95
CA GLY A 33 -15.93 -27.24 -1.54
C GLY A 33 -15.98 -26.07 -0.54
N PHE A 34 -16.41 -24.89 -0.97
CA PHE A 34 -16.69 -23.76 -0.08
C PHE A 34 -18.18 -23.69 0.29
N ASP A 35 -18.44 -23.32 1.53
CA ASP A 35 -19.76 -22.86 1.99
C ASP A 35 -19.79 -21.34 1.89
N VAL A 36 -20.45 -20.81 0.85
CA VAL A 36 -20.38 -19.40 0.45
C VAL A 36 -21.52 -18.60 1.06
N THR A 37 -21.17 -17.54 1.78
CA THR A 37 -22.10 -16.50 2.23
C THR A 37 -21.80 -15.21 1.48
N LEU A 38 -22.82 -14.55 0.94
CA LEU A 38 -22.70 -13.27 0.24
C LEU A 38 -23.30 -12.14 1.10
N ILE A 39 -22.55 -11.05 1.33
CA ILE A 39 -23.04 -9.89 2.08
C ILE A 39 -22.76 -8.59 1.31
N PRO A 40 -23.79 -7.76 1.00
CA PRO A 40 -23.59 -6.46 0.40
C PRO A 40 -23.02 -5.46 1.42
N THR A 41 -22.15 -4.56 0.95
CA THR A 41 -21.84 -3.34 1.71
C THR A 41 -23.05 -2.39 1.73
N THR A 42 -23.13 -1.57 2.78
CA THR A 42 -24.11 -0.50 2.95
C THR A 42 -23.46 0.87 2.68
N GLU A 43 -24.26 1.94 2.66
CA GLU A 43 -23.78 3.33 2.55
C GLU A 43 -23.08 3.83 3.84
N GLU A 44 -23.11 3.03 4.91
CA GLU A 44 -22.46 3.36 6.16
C GLU A 44 -20.93 3.43 6.01
N ALA A 45 -20.31 4.42 6.66
CA ALA A 45 -18.86 4.55 6.69
C ALA A 45 -18.19 3.27 7.22
N LYS A 46 -17.17 2.80 6.49
CA LYS A 46 -16.41 1.57 6.79
C LYS A 46 -17.29 0.31 6.88
N SER A 47 -18.40 0.25 6.13
CA SER A 47 -19.32 -0.90 6.11
C SER A 47 -18.58 -2.22 5.83
N ALA A 48 -17.74 -2.26 4.78
CA ALA A 48 -16.96 -3.45 4.44
C ALA A 48 -15.98 -3.86 5.55
N THR A 49 -15.34 -2.91 6.24
CA THR A 49 -14.49 -3.18 7.40
C THR A 49 -15.26 -3.85 8.53
N LYS A 50 -16.46 -3.34 8.85
CA LYS A 50 -17.31 -3.91 9.91
C LYS A 50 -17.76 -5.34 9.58
N ILE A 51 -18.18 -5.56 8.33
CA ILE A 51 -18.59 -6.89 7.85
C ILE A 51 -17.41 -7.86 7.89
N ALA A 52 -16.23 -7.45 7.40
CA ALA A 52 -15.03 -8.30 7.41
C ALA A 52 -14.60 -8.66 8.84
N LYS A 53 -14.61 -7.69 9.75
CA LYS A 53 -14.32 -7.91 11.17
C LYS A 53 -15.31 -8.89 11.79
N GLN A 54 -16.60 -8.75 11.49
CA GLN A 54 -17.62 -9.65 12.02
C GLN A 54 -17.48 -11.06 11.44
N GLY A 55 -17.28 -11.19 10.13
CA GLY A 55 -17.03 -12.48 9.49
C GLY A 55 -15.82 -13.21 10.07
N ALA A 56 -14.73 -12.50 10.37
CA ALA A 56 -13.57 -13.09 11.03
C ALA A 56 -13.92 -13.62 12.44
N LYS A 57 -14.72 -12.88 13.22
CA LYS A 57 -15.21 -13.34 14.54
C LYS A 57 -16.14 -14.54 14.43
N ASP A 58 -16.95 -14.59 13.38
CA ASP A 58 -17.91 -15.66 13.15
C ASP A 58 -17.24 -16.94 12.62
N GLY A 59 -15.92 -16.94 12.47
CA GLY A 59 -15.13 -18.11 12.09
C GLY A 59 -15.11 -18.41 10.59
N PHE A 60 -15.36 -17.41 9.73
CA PHE A 60 -15.10 -17.56 8.30
C PHE A 60 -13.60 -17.72 8.05
N GLU A 61 -13.22 -18.79 7.36
CA GLU A 61 -11.81 -19.11 7.06
C GLU A 61 -11.28 -18.31 5.88
N VAL A 62 -12.19 -17.92 4.96
CA VAL A 62 -11.87 -17.12 3.78
C VAL A 62 -12.81 -15.93 3.69
N ILE A 63 -12.26 -14.74 3.51
CA ILE A 63 -13.04 -13.51 3.32
C ILE A 63 -12.60 -12.85 2.01
N VAL A 64 -13.55 -12.65 1.12
CA VAL A 64 -13.33 -12.15 -0.24
C VAL A 64 -13.91 -10.76 -0.40
N ALA A 65 -13.12 -9.81 -0.89
CA ALA A 65 -13.60 -8.51 -1.34
C ALA A 65 -13.96 -8.55 -2.83
N ALA A 66 -15.24 -8.41 -3.16
CA ALA A 66 -15.75 -8.25 -4.52
C ALA A 66 -16.09 -6.77 -4.80
N GLY A 67 -15.08 -6.01 -5.24
CA GLY A 67 -15.21 -4.57 -5.43
C GLY A 67 -14.03 -3.94 -6.16
N GLY A 68 -13.89 -2.62 -5.99
CA GLY A 68 -12.69 -1.87 -6.36
C GLY A 68 -11.74 -1.68 -5.18
N ASP A 69 -10.69 -0.88 -5.36
CA ASP A 69 -9.60 -0.71 -4.39
C ASP A 69 -10.07 -0.25 -3.01
N GLY A 70 -11.09 0.62 -2.92
CA GLY A 70 -11.67 1.03 -1.64
C GLY A 70 -12.33 -0.12 -0.86
N THR A 71 -13.09 -1.00 -1.55
CA THR A 71 -13.67 -2.19 -0.91
C THR A 71 -12.58 -3.15 -0.44
N VAL A 72 -11.52 -3.33 -1.24
CA VAL A 72 -10.37 -4.17 -0.89
C VAL A 72 -9.66 -3.60 0.35
N ASN A 73 -9.38 -2.30 0.39
CA ASN A 73 -8.76 -1.64 1.54
C ASN A 73 -9.62 -1.77 2.82
N ASP A 74 -10.93 -1.53 2.72
CA ASP A 74 -11.84 -1.64 3.87
C ASP A 74 -11.86 -3.06 4.44
N VAL A 75 -11.96 -4.08 3.58
CA VAL A 75 -11.97 -5.48 4.03
C VAL A 75 -10.64 -5.81 4.71
N VAL A 76 -9.50 -5.45 4.11
CA VAL A 76 -8.18 -5.67 4.71
C VAL A 76 -8.07 -4.99 6.08
N ASN A 77 -8.52 -3.73 6.22
CA ASN A 77 -8.56 -3.05 7.51
C ASN A 77 -9.42 -3.77 8.57
N GLY A 78 -10.43 -4.52 8.15
CA GLY A 78 -11.23 -5.37 9.05
C GLY A 78 -10.46 -6.62 9.49
N LEU A 79 -9.80 -7.29 8.55
CA LEU A 79 -9.01 -8.51 8.81
C LEU A 79 -7.76 -8.22 9.65
N MET A 80 -7.14 -7.07 9.44
CA MET A 80 -5.89 -6.68 10.10
C MET A 80 -6.05 -6.34 11.60
N GLN A 81 -7.27 -6.38 12.13
CA GLN A 81 -7.54 -6.28 13.56
C GLN A 81 -7.28 -7.59 14.32
N PHE A 82 -6.94 -8.67 13.60
CA PHE A 82 -6.67 -9.98 14.17
C PHE A 82 -5.18 -10.33 14.01
N SER A 83 -4.61 -11.00 15.01
CA SER A 83 -3.22 -11.47 14.95
C SER A 83 -3.02 -12.52 13.86
N ALA A 84 -4.02 -13.39 13.67
CA ALA A 84 -4.12 -14.38 12.61
C ALA A 84 -5.37 -14.08 11.75
N PRO A 85 -5.26 -13.23 10.72
CA PRO A 85 -6.38 -12.91 9.85
C PRO A 85 -6.81 -14.14 9.03
N PRO A 86 -8.12 -14.25 8.69
CA PRO A 86 -8.59 -15.19 7.67
C PRO A 86 -7.86 -15.03 6.33
N ILE A 87 -7.89 -16.07 5.50
CA ILE A 87 -7.37 -15.98 4.14
C ILE A 87 -8.19 -14.95 3.37
N PHE A 88 -7.50 -14.04 2.69
CA PHE A 88 -8.13 -12.99 1.90
C PHE A 88 -8.28 -13.40 0.44
N GLY A 89 -9.37 -12.98 -0.21
CA GLY A 89 -9.53 -13.06 -1.65
C GLY A 89 -9.91 -11.71 -2.25
N VAL A 90 -9.47 -11.44 -3.48
CA VAL A 90 -9.86 -10.24 -4.22
C VAL A 90 -10.52 -10.60 -5.54
N LEU A 91 -11.79 -10.23 -5.71
CA LEU A 91 -12.52 -10.40 -6.95
C LEU A 91 -12.60 -9.03 -7.66
N PRO A 92 -11.86 -8.81 -8.75
CA PRO A 92 -11.60 -7.49 -9.31
C PRO A 92 -12.74 -6.96 -10.19
N VAL A 93 -13.89 -6.68 -9.58
CA VAL A 93 -15.08 -6.15 -10.26
C VAL A 93 -15.11 -4.61 -10.32
N GLY A 94 -14.14 -3.92 -9.72
CA GLY A 94 -13.97 -2.46 -9.81
C GLY A 94 -13.31 -1.98 -11.10
N THR A 95 -12.98 -0.68 -11.16
CA THR A 95 -12.47 -0.01 -12.37
C THR A 95 -10.94 -0.09 -12.50
N THR A 96 -10.21 0.10 -11.40
CA THR A 96 -8.74 0.17 -11.39
C THR A 96 -8.16 -1.18 -10.96
N ASN A 97 -8.45 -1.62 -9.73
CA ASN A 97 -8.07 -2.92 -9.16
C ASN A 97 -6.55 -3.10 -9.10
N ASP A 98 -5.85 -2.12 -8.52
CA ASP A 98 -4.39 -2.09 -8.44
C ASP A 98 -3.81 -3.29 -7.69
N PHE A 99 -4.41 -3.63 -6.54
CA PHE A 99 -3.95 -4.78 -5.76
C PHE A 99 -4.11 -6.09 -6.54
N ALA A 100 -5.25 -6.28 -7.19
CA ALA A 100 -5.51 -7.45 -8.03
C ALA A 100 -4.53 -7.51 -9.23
N ARG A 101 -4.20 -6.37 -9.84
CA ARG A 101 -3.18 -6.28 -10.90
C ARG A 101 -1.80 -6.65 -10.42
N ALA A 102 -1.40 -6.15 -9.24
CA ALA A 102 -0.11 -6.49 -8.63
C ALA A 102 0.04 -8.00 -8.41
N LEU A 103 -1.05 -8.65 -7.97
CA LEU A 103 -1.13 -10.10 -7.78
C LEU A 103 -1.34 -10.90 -9.08
N GLN A 104 -1.49 -10.24 -10.23
CA GLN A 104 -1.86 -10.86 -11.50
C GLN A 104 -3.14 -11.69 -11.45
N MET A 105 -4.09 -11.27 -10.61
CA MET A 105 -5.43 -11.83 -10.62
C MET A 105 -6.04 -11.63 -12.01
N ALA A 106 -6.80 -12.62 -12.47
CA ALA A 106 -7.45 -12.53 -13.76
C ALA A 106 -8.42 -11.33 -13.80
N LYS A 107 -8.43 -10.62 -14.93
CA LYS A 107 -9.37 -9.50 -15.14
C LYS A 107 -10.80 -9.99 -15.36
N ASP A 108 -10.93 -11.16 -15.96
CA ASP A 108 -12.22 -11.83 -16.08
C ASP A 108 -12.63 -12.39 -14.71
N PRO A 109 -13.83 -12.03 -14.20
CA PRO A 109 -14.28 -12.49 -12.89
C PRO A 109 -14.46 -14.01 -12.78
N ILE A 110 -14.80 -14.72 -13.86
CA ILE A 110 -14.95 -16.18 -13.84
C ILE A 110 -13.59 -16.83 -13.68
N ASP A 111 -12.59 -16.36 -14.43
CA ASP A 111 -11.21 -16.81 -14.26
C ASP A 111 -10.68 -16.51 -12.85
N ALA A 112 -11.02 -15.36 -12.27
CA ALA A 112 -10.64 -15.01 -10.90
C ALA A 112 -11.31 -15.94 -9.86
N LEU A 113 -12.57 -16.32 -10.06
CA LEU A 113 -13.25 -17.33 -9.24
C LEU A 113 -12.58 -18.70 -9.35
N ASN A 114 -12.15 -19.11 -10.54
CA ASN A 114 -11.40 -20.35 -10.75
C ASN A 114 -10.03 -20.33 -10.04
N ILE A 115 -9.36 -19.18 -10.00
CA ILE A 115 -8.12 -19.00 -9.21
C ILE A 115 -8.41 -19.21 -7.71
N MET A 116 -9.50 -18.63 -7.20
CA MET A 116 -9.92 -18.82 -5.80
C MET A 116 -10.30 -20.27 -5.49
N ALA A 117 -11.02 -20.93 -6.41
CA ALA A 117 -11.42 -22.33 -6.32
C ALA A 117 -10.22 -23.28 -6.20
N ALA A 118 -9.06 -22.92 -6.77
CA ALA A 118 -7.82 -23.70 -6.64
C ALA A 118 -7.19 -23.65 -5.24
N ARG A 119 -7.63 -22.74 -4.36
CA ARG A 119 -7.22 -22.62 -2.95
C ARG A 119 -5.73 -22.35 -2.69
N ASN A 120 -4.97 -22.03 -3.73
CA ASN A 120 -3.58 -21.63 -3.57
C ASN A 120 -3.49 -20.24 -2.98
N THR A 121 -2.54 -20.03 -2.06
CA THR A 121 -2.30 -18.73 -1.44
C THR A 121 -0.87 -18.26 -1.66
N VAL A 122 -0.69 -16.94 -1.56
CA VAL A 122 0.59 -16.29 -1.39
C VAL A 122 0.54 -15.40 -0.15
N ALA A 123 1.66 -15.27 0.54
CA ALA A 123 1.80 -14.28 1.60
C ALA A 123 2.10 -12.91 0.96
N VAL A 124 1.47 -11.86 1.48
CA VAL A 124 1.71 -10.48 1.03
C VAL A 124 1.99 -9.58 2.23
N ASP A 125 2.80 -8.57 2.00
CA ASP A 125 3.08 -7.50 2.93
C ASP A 125 1.84 -6.61 3.10
N VAL A 126 1.68 -6.08 4.30
CA VAL A 126 0.65 -5.09 4.61
C VAL A 126 1.32 -3.88 5.24
N GLY A 127 0.98 -2.70 4.76
CA GLY A 127 1.43 -1.45 5.33
C GLY A 127 0.56 -1.07 6.51
N LYS A 128 1.17 -0.60 7.57
CA LYS A 128 0.53 0.04 8.71
C LYS A 128 0.79 1.54 8.64
N ALA A 129 -0.28 2.32 8.70
CA ALA A 129 -0.28 3.77 8.64
C ALA A 129 -0.89 4.29 9.94
N ASN A 130 -0.03 4.60 10.92
CA ASN A 130 -0.42 4.81 12.32
C ASN A 130 -1.34 3.68 12.85
N ASN A 131 -2.65 3.92 12.88
CA ASN A 131 -3.66 3.00 13.42
C ASN A 131 -4.45 2.24 12.35
N ASP A 132 -4.29 2.60 11.07
CA ASP A 132 -4.96 1.96 9.94
C ASP A 132 -3.95 1.16 9.08
N TYR A 133 -4.44 0.51 8.04
CA TYR A 133 -3.67 -0.36 7.15
C TYR A 133 -3.86 0.00 5.68
N PHE A 134 -2.84 -0.30 4.87
CA PHE A 134 -2.84 -0.12 3.42
C PHE A 134 -2.13 -1.27 2.74
N ILE A 135 -2.47 -1.52 1.47
CA ILE A 135 -1.98 -2.66 0.69
C ILE A 135 -1.36 -2.26 -0.63
N ASN A 136 -1.56 -1.02 -1.11
CA ASN A 136 -0.88 -0.53 -2.30
C ASN A 136 0.12 0.55 -1.95
N ASN A 137 -0.34 1.70 -1.45
CA ASN A 137 0.53 2.85 -1.27
C ASN A 137 0.06 3.85 -0.22
N ALA A 138 1.01 4.65 0.26
CA ALA A 138 0.82 5.86 1.03
C ALA A 138 1.43 7.05 0.28
N ALA A 139 0.84 8.23 0.42
CA ALA A 139 1.28 9.47 -0.21
C ALA A 139 1.21 10.63 0.78
N GLY A 140 2.20 11.52 0.74
CA GLY A 140 2.28 12.72 1.54
C GLY A 140 2.46 13.98 0.68
N GLY A 141 1.84 15.08 1.10
CA GLY A 141 1.87 16.36 0.38
C GLY A 141 0.52 16.75 -0.21
N LYS A 142 0.47 17.91 -0.88
CA LYS A 142 -0.78 18.54 -1.30
C LYS A 142 -1.53 17.85 -2.45
N ILE A 143 -1.07 16.68 -2.89
CA ILE A 143 -1.82 15.80 -3.79
C ILE A 143 -2.99 15.11 -3.08
N THR A 144 -2.97 15.04 -1.75
CA THR A 144 -3.96 14.28 -0.96
C THR A 144 -5.27 15.03 -0.69
N GLU A 145 -5.29 16.36 -0.78
CA GLU A 145 -6.51 17.18 -0.62
C GLU A 145 -7.34 17.25 -1.91
N ILE A 146 -6.71 17.14 -3.09
CA ILE A 146 -7.34 17.52 -4.35
C ILE A 146 -7.97 16.32 -5.09
N THR A 147 -7.58 15.10 -4.75
CA THR A 147 -8.28 13.90 -5.25
C THR A 147 -9.71 13.75 -4.73
N TYR A 148 -10.07 14.46 -3.65
CA TYR A 148 -11.43 14.47 -3.09
C TYR A 148 -12.39 15.43 -3.81
N GLU A 149 -11.89 16.52 -4.41
CA GLU A 149 -12.74 17.45 -5.18
C GLU A 149 -13.09 16.94 -6.59
N VAL A 150 -12.27 16.05 -7.14
CA VAL A 150 -12.50 15.49 -8.47
C VAL A 150 -13.35 14.22 -8.35
N LYS A 151 -14.65 14.42 -8.13
CA LYS A 151 -15.73 13.41 -8.10
C LYS A 151 -15.48 12.21 -9.03
N GLU A 152 -15.89 11.01 -8.58
CA GLU A 152 -16.02 9.78 -9.41
C GLU A 152 -16.77 10.02 -10.73
N SER A 153 -17.66 11.01 -10.78
CA SER A 153 -18.42 11.40 -11.96
C SER A 153 -17.55 11.89 -13.14
N LEU A 154 -16.32 12.38 -12.88
CA LEU A 154 -15.42 12.85 -13.92
C LEU A 154 -14.63 11.71 -14.58
N LYS A 155 -14.23 10.69 -13.80
CA LYS A 155 -13.53 9.49 -14.31
C LYS A 155 -14.35 8.75 -15.38
N ASN A 156 -15.67 8.69 -15.20
CA ASN A 156 -16.57 8.01 -16.13
C ASN A 156 -16.92 8.85 -17.37
N LYS A 157 -16.83 10.18 -17.29
CA LYS A 157 -17.25 11.10 -18.38
C LYS A 157 -16.13 11.51 -19.33
N ILE A 158 -14.90 11.65 -18.84
CA ILE A 158 -13.82 12.32 -19.61
C ILE A 158 -12.63 11.38 -19.93
N GLY A 159 -12.71 10.11 -19.51
CA GLY A 159 -11.69 9.10 -19.79
C GLY A 159 -10.40 9.26 -18.97
N ARG A 160 -9.57 8.21 -18.94
CA ARG A 160 -8.35 8.14 -18.10
C ARG A 160 -7.33 9.25 -18.38
N LEU A 161 -7.28 9.75 -19.61
CA LEU A 161 -6.34 10.80 -20.04
C LEU A 161 -6.70 12.17 -19.43
N ALA A 162 -7.97 12.57 -19.41
CA ALA A 162 -8.38 13.85 -18.83
C ALA A 162 -8.18 13.91 -17.31
N TYR A 163 -8.31 12.78 -16.61
CA TYR A 163 -7.96 12.66 -15.19
C TYR A 163 -6.47 12.92 -14.95
N LEU A 164 -5.60 12.34 -15.78
CA LEU A 164 -4.16 12.60 -15.74
C LEU A 164 -3.84 14.09 -16.00
N PHE A 165 -4.50 14.74 -16.96
CA PHE A 165 -4.36 16.17 -17.22
C PHE A 165 -4.87 17.08 -16.09
N SER A 166 -5.93 16.68 -15.38
CA SER A 166 -6.39 17.41 -14.19
C SER A 166 -5.41 17.33 -13.02
N GLY A 167 -4.70 16.21 -12.87
CA GLY A 167 -3.60 16.10 -11.91
C GLY A 167 -2.41 17.00 -12.28
N ILE A 168 -2.11 17.13 -13.59
CA ILE A 168 -1.02 17.99 -14.09
C ILE A 168 -1.28 19.48 -13.82
N SER A 169 -2.54 19.95 -13.94
CA SER A 169 -2.88 21.35 -13.68
C SER A 169 -2.79 21.75 -12.20
N MET A 170 -2.69 20.77 -11.30
CA MET A 170 -2.53 20.99 -9.86
C MET A 170 -1.06 21.08 -9.43
N LEU A 171 -0.12 20.64 -10.27
CA LEU A 171 1.31 20.64 -9.99
C LEU A 171 1.90 22.02 -9.63
N PRO A 172 1.47 23.15 -10.25
CA PRO A 172 1.94 24.48 -9.86
C PRO A 172 1.49 24.92 -8.45
N LYS A 173 0.49 24.24 -7.86
CA LYS A 173 -0.03 24.55 -6.51
C LYS A 173 0.64 23.71 -5.41
N LEU A 174 1.60 22.84 -5.77
CA LEU A 174 2.38 22.07 -4.81
C LEU A 174 3.35 23.00 -4.09
N ALA A 175 3.02 23.34 -2.84
CA ALA A 175 3.91 24.07 -1.97
C ALA A 175 4.91 23.11 -1.32
N PRO A 176 6.23 23.35 -1.44
CA PRO A 176 7.23 22.57 -0.75
C PRO A 176 6.99 22.57 0.76
N LYS A 177 7.26 21.44 1.41
CA LYS A 177 7.17 21.27 2.86
C LYS A 177 8.52 20.84 3.40
N LYS A 178 8.98 21.51 4.46
CA LYS A 178 10.21 21.14 5.16
C LYS A 178 9.91 19.99 6.13
N VAL A 179 10.54 18.86 5.87
CA VAL A 179 10.29 17.59 6.57
C VAL A 179 11.58 17.00 7.11
N THR A 180 11.43 16.20 8.16
CA THR A 180 12.43 15.22 8.58
C THR A 180 11.82 13.84 8.39
N VAL A 181 12.46 13.00 7.58
CA VAL A 181 12.02 11.64 7.28
C VAL A 181 13.10 10.68 7.75
N MET A 182 12.81 9.93 8.81
CA MET A 182 13.67 8.85 9.29
C MET A 182 13.23 7.53 8.67
N HIS A 183 14.18 6.75 8.17
CA HIS A 183 13.95 5.43 7.59
C HIS A 183 15.13 4.50 7.91
N ASP A 184 15.05 3.22 7.55
CA ASP A 184 16.08 2.24 7.92
C ASP A 184 17.47 2.58 7.36
N GLU A 185 17.53 3.21 6.18
CA GLU A 185 18.78 3.60 5.52
C GLU A 185 19.32 4.98 5.96
N GLY A 186 18.71 5.67 6.94
CA GLY A 186 19.16 6.97 7.42
C GLY A 186 18.06 8.03 7.60
N VAL A 187 18.46 9.30 7.52
CA VAL A 187 17.59 10.45 7.73
C VAL A 187 17.69 11.41 6.55
N PHE A 188 16.54 11.80 6.02
CA PHE A 188 16.42 12.91 5.08
C PHE A 188 15.87 14.14 5.81
N GLU A 189 16.56 15.28 5.67
CA GLU A 189 16.09 16.59 6.12
C GLU A 189 16.09 17.57 4.94
N GLY A 190 14.94 18.18 4.66
CA GLY A 190 14.86 19.13 3.55
C GLY A 190 13.44 19.45 3.10
N GLU A 191 13.33 20.22 2.01
CA GLU A 191 12.07 20.55 1.37
C GLU A 191 11.68 19.49 0.34
N ILE A 192 10.46 18.93 0.48
CA ILE A 192 9.86 18.01 -0.49
C ILE A 192 8.59 18.62 -1.10
N LEU A 193 8.30 18.27 -2.35
CA LEU A 193 6.97 18.46 -2.94
C LEU A 193 6.04 17.31 -2.58
N LEU A 194 6.56 16.07 -2.60
CA LEU A 194 5.77 14.85 -2.44
C LEU A 194 6.56 13.77 -1.70
N LEU A 195 5.84 12.97 -0.93
CA LEU A 195 6.27 11.69 -0.38
C LEU A 195 5.39 10.61 -0.99
N PHE A 196 5.97 9.47 -1.36
CA PHE A 196 5.23 8.32 -1.84
C PHE A 196 5.88 7.04 -1.34
N GLY A 197 5.10 6.16 -0.72
CA GLY A 197 5.53 4.85 -0.25
C GLY A 197 4.69 3.77 -0.90
N SER A 198 5.31 2.81 -1.60
CA SER A 198 4.59 1.76 -2.33
C SER A 198 4.96 0.37 -1.83
N LEU A 199 3.96 -0.49 -1.63
CA LEU A 199 4.12 -1.93 -1.38
C LEU A 199 3.97 -2.74 -2.66
N THR A 200 3.17 -2.23 -3.61
CA THR A 200 2.98 -2.87 -4.90
C THR A 200 3.57 -2.02 -6.00
N ASN A 201 3.84 -2.65 -7.14
CA ASN A 201 4.31 -1.92 -8.31
C ASN A 201 3.18 -1.34 -9.17
N SER A 202 1.90 -1.53 -8.81
CA SER A 202 0.76 -0.99 -9.56
C SER A 202 0.14 0.18 -8.81
N VAL A 203 0.18 1.36 -9.40
CA VAL A 203 -0.40 2.58 -8.82
C VAL A 203 -1.28 3.27 -9.86
N GLY A 204 -2.59 3.33 -9.61
CA GLY A 204 -3.55 3.91 -10.56
C GLY A 204 -3.58 3.19 -11.92
N GLY A 205 -3.20 1.92 -11.96
CA GLY A 205 -3.01 1.13 -13.17
C GLY A 205 -1.68 1.36 -13.90
N MET A 206 -0.75 2.12 -13.31
CA MET A 206 0.61 2.34 -13.85
C MET A 206 1.62 1.45 -13.13
N GLU A 207 2.31 0.59 -13.87
CA GLU A 207 3.31 -0.32 -13.28
C GLU A 207 4.70 0.30 -13.13
N GLN A 208 4.92 1.47 -13.74
CA GLN A 208 6.23 2.10 -13.88
C GLN A 208 6.48 3.25 -12.90
N LEU A 209 5.53 3.56 -12.01
CA LEU A 209 5.76 4.56 -10.96
C LEU A 209 6.74 4.05 -9.89
N CYS A 210 6.57 2.80 -9.48
CA CYS A 210 7.50 2.08 -8.60
C CYS A 210 7.84 0.71 -9.21
N PRO A 211 8.58 0.67 -10.34
CA PRO A 211 8.88 -0.58 -11.04
C PRO A 211 9.53 -1.66 -10.14
N PRO A 212 10.47 -1.32 -9.22
CA PRO A 212 11.14 -2.31 -8.38
C PRO A 212 10.25 -2.95 -7.30
N ALA A 213 9.11 -2.34 -6.95
CA ALA A 213 8.30 -2.80 -5.81
C ALA A 213 7.83 -4.26 -5.97
N VAL A 214 7.88 -4.99 -4.86
CA VAL A 214 7.45 -6.38 -4.74
C VAL A 214 6.57 -6.49 -3.50
N PHE A 215 5.41 -7.13 -3.65
CA PHE A 215 4.36 -7.13 -2.63
C PHE A 215 4.63 -8.05 -1.43
N ASN A 216 5.77 -8.74 -1.37
CA ASN A 216 6.10 -9.75 -0.36
C ASN A 216 7.60 -9.84 -0.04
N ASP A 217 8.32 -8.73 -0.11
CA ASP A 217 9.75 -8.68 0.20
C ASP A 217 10.07 -8.03 1.56
N GLY A 218 9.02 -7.66 2.30
CA GLY A 218 9.07 -7.02 3.59
C GLY A 218 9.57 -5.58 3.55
N LYS A 219 9.54 -4.90 2.39
CA LYS A 219 9.97 -3.51 2.23
C LYS A 219 8.92 -2.66 1.50
N MET A 220 8.99 -1.36 1.77
CA MET A 220 8.26 -0.34 1.03
C MET A 220 9.25 0.47 0.20
N ASP A 221 8.87 0.73 -1.04
CA ASP A 221 9.56 1.62 -1.97
C ASP A 221 9.18 3.06 -1.64
N LEU A 222 10.04 3.77 -0.91
CA LEU A 222 9.88 5.16 -0.49
C LEU A 222 10.53 6.11 -1.51
N LEU A 223 9.76 7.06 -2.00
CA LEU A 223 10.16 8.14 -2.89
C LEU A 223 9.91 9.48 -2.20
N LEU A 224 10.95 10.30 -2.08
CA LEU A 224 10.83 11.70 -1.67
C LEU A 224 11.20 12.58 -2.86
N LEU A 225 10.22 13.29 -3.41
CA LEU A 225 10.45 14.26 -4.46
C LEU A 225 10.86 15.58 -3.81
N LYS A 226 12.12 15.98 -3.99
CA LYS A 226 12.65 17.26 -3.51
C LYS A 226 11.93 18.42 -4.18
N LYS A 227 12.07 19.61 -3.58
CA LYS A 227 11.66 20.87 -4.22
C LYS A 227 12.34 21.04 -5.58
N VAL A 228 11.53 21.14 -6.63
CA VAL A 228 11.98 21.35 -8.01
C VAL A 228 11.13 22.41 -8.72
N SER A 229 11.67 22.99 -9.79
CA SER A 229 10.90 23.89 -10.64
C SER A 229 9.79 23.13 -11.41
N PRO A 230 8.69 23.80 -11.82
CA PRO A 230 7.63 23.16 -12.60
C PRO A 230 8.12 22.47 -13.88
N ALA A 231 9.13 23.03 -14.55
CA ALA A 231 9.72 22.42 -15.74
C ALA A 231 10.46 21.11 -15.43
N LYS A 232 11.23 21.08 -14.34
CA LYS A 232 11.94 19.86 -13.89
C LYS A 232 10.95 18.80 -13.42
N LEU A 233 9.88 19.21 -12.73
CA LEU A 233 8.76 18.33 -12.38
C LEU A 233 8.11 17.68 -13.60
N LEU A 234 7.79 18.45 -14.64
CA LEU A 234 7.22 17.90 -15.88
C LEU A 234 8.16 16.89 -16.54
N LYS A 235 9.47 17.18 -16.56
CA LYS A 235 10.50 16.25 -17.07
C LYS A 235 10.52 14.94 -16.27
N LEU A 236 10.45 15.02 -14.95
CA LEU A 236 10.40 13.84 -14.07
C LEU A 236 9.14 13.00 -14.36
N LEU A 237 7.97 13.64 -14.43
CA LEU A 237 6.72 12.95 -14.75
C LEU A 237 6.76 12.26 -16.13
N ALA A 238 7.33 12.92 -17.13
CA ALA A 238 7.51 12.33 -18.47
C ALA A 238 8.43 11.10 -18.45
N SER A 239 9.42 11.07 -17.54
CA SER A 239 10.35 9.94 -17.39
C SER A 239 9.79 8.74 -16.63
N ILE A 240 8.60 8.84 -16.02
CA ILE A 240 7.95 7.72 -15.30
C ILE A 240 7.74 6.52 -16.22
N LYS A 241 7.41 6.74 -17.49
CA LYS A 241 7.15 5.63 -18.44
C LYS A 241 8.37 4.71 -18.62
N SER A 242 9.59 5.25 -18.50
CA SER A 242 10.84 4.48 -18.58
C SER A 242 11.39 4.08 -17.21
N GLY A 243 10.77 4.50 -16.10
CA GLY A 243 11.27 4.30 -14.74
C GLY A 243 12.47 5.18 -14.36
N ALA A 244 12.96 6.03 -15.28
CA ALA A 244 14.19 6.81 -15.11
C ALA A 244 14.04 7.97 -14.10
N HIS A 245 12.82 8.28 -13.66
CA HIS A 245 12.59 9.26 -12.59
C HIS A 245 13.27 8.86 -11.27
N LEU A 246 13.44 7.55 -11.01
CA LEU A 246 14.10 7.05 -9.80
C LEU A 246 15.61 7.32 -9.77
N GLU A 247 16.24 7.56 -10.93
CA GLU A 247 17.68 7.83 -11.05
C GLU A 247 18.00 9.33 -10.90
N SER A 248 16.98 10.18 -10.82
CA SER A 248 17.17 11.62 -10.69
C SER A 248 17.72 12.00 -9.32
N GLU A 249 18.68 12.92 -9.29
CA GLU A 249 19.17 13.57 -8.06
C GLU A 249 18.06 14.28 -7.25
N ASP A 250 16.91 14.59 -7.86
CA ASP A 250 15.77 15.23 -7.19
C ASP A 250 14.84 14.24 -6.51
N VAL A 251 15.04 12.95 -6.73
CA VAL A 251 14.24 11.89 -6.14
C VAL A 251 15.13 11.11 -5.18
N VAL A 252 14.78 11.17 -3.89
CA VAL A 252 15.36 10.22 -2.93
C VAL A 252 14.54 8.94 -3.05
N TYR A 253 15.17 7.86 -3.50
CA TYR A 253 14.56 6.54 -3.57
C TYR A 253 15.23 5.60 -2.57
N VAL A 254 14.45 5.02 -1.68
CA VAL A 254 14.91 4.15 -0.59
C VAL A 254 13.94 2.97 -0.43
N ARG A 255 14.48 1.78 -0.14
CA ARG A 255 13.67 0.62 0.23
C ARG A 255 13.80 0.36 1.72
N THR A 256 12.70 0.54 2.47
CA THR A 256 12.71 0.58 3.93
C THR A 256 11.52 -0.17 4.51
N LYS A 257 11.64 -0.70 5.73
CA LYS A 257 10.53 -1.31 6.47
C LYS A 257 9.75 -0.29 7.29
N LYS A 258 10.42 0.76 7.76
CA LYS A 258 9.82 1.76 8.64
C LYS A 258 10.14 3.17 8.15
N VAL A 259 9.18 4.08 8.33
CA VAL A 259 9.32 5.50 8.02
C VAL A 259 8.64 6.31 9.11
N GLN A 260 9.36 7.26 9.70
CA GLN A 260 8.82 8.27 10.61
C GLN A 260 8.95 9.63 9.96
N ILE A 261 7.84 10.36 9.90
CA ILE A 261 7.71 11.60 9.15
C ILE A 261 7.31 12.70 10.13
N THR A 262 8.13 13.74 10.23
CA THR A 262 7.78 14.99 10.89
C THR A 262 7.88 16.15 9.90
N CYS A 263 7.11 17.21 10.15
CA CYS A 263 7.05 18.40 9.30
C CYS A 263 7.00 19.63 10.20
N GLU A 264 7.69 20.70 9.84
CA GLU A 264 7.72 21.93 10.65
C GLU A 264 6.34 22.60 10.78
N THR A 265 5.47 22.41 9.78
CA THR A 265 4.07 22.87 9.81
C THR A 265 3.14 21.66 9.92
N SER A 266 2.65 21.19 8.78
CA SER A 266 1.95 19.91 8.65
C SER A 266 2.08 19.37 7.23
N LEU A 267 2.04 18.05 7.12
CA LEU A 267 2.01 17.31 5.87
C LEU A 267 0.88 16.29 5.94
N ASN A 268 -0.12 16.46 5.09
CA ASN A 268 -1.23 15.52 4.97
C ASN A 268 -0.73 14.21 4.38
N ILE A 269 -1.15 13.10 4.98
CA ILE A 269 -0.87 11.74 4.54
C ILE A 269 -2.18 11.09 4.13
N SER A 270 -2.15 10.37 3.02
CA SER A 270 -3.21 9.47 2.57
C SER A 270 -2.64 8.09 2.29
N TYR A 271 -3.47 7.05 2.38
CA TYR A 271 -3.09 5.69 2.01
C TYR A 271 -4.24 5.03 1.23
N ASP A 272 -3.93 4.30 0.17
CA ASP A 272 -4.91 3.66 -0.74
C ASP A 272 -6.07 4.59 -1.18
N GLY A 273 -5.83 5.90 -1.27
CA GLY A 273 -6.85 6.91 -1.61
C GLY A 273 -7.75 7.35 -0.45
N VAL A 274 -7.44 6.95 0.78
CA VAL A 274 -8.11 7.36 2.03
C VAL A 274 -7.24 8.40 2.77
N TYR A 275 -7.84 9.48 3.25
CA TYR A 275 -7.17 10.47 4.09
C TYR A 275 -6.79 9.86 5.44
N GLY A 276 -5.50 9.85 5.75
CA GLY A 276 -4.94 9.20 6.94
C GLY A 276 -4.61 10.15 8.08
N GLY A 277 -4.73 11.46 7.89
CA GLY A 277 -4.36 12.50 8.87
C GLY A 277 -3.13 13.30 8.45
N GLU A 278 -2.49 13.94 9.42
CA GLU A 278 -1.31 14.79 9.20
C GLU A 278 -0.13 14.32 10.05
N THR A 279 1.07 14.74 9.69
CA THR A 279 2.29 14.52 10.50
C THR A 279 2.16 15.07 11.93
N PRO A 280 2.79 14.45 12.94
CA PRO A 280 3.74 13.34 12.85
C PRO A 280 3.07 12.03 12.42
N TYR A 281 3.76 11.27 11.57
CA TYR A 281 3.19 10.08 10.96
C TYR A 281 4.20 8.93 10.91
N GLU A 282 3.73 7.71 11.14
CA GLU A 282 4.52 6.49 11.02
C GLU A 282 3.93 5.56 9.96
N LEU A 283 4.80 5.09 9.07
CA LEU A 283 4.52 4.00 8.13
C LEU A 283 5.42 2.81 8.48
N GLU A 284 4.84 1.62 8.54
CA GLU A 284 5.55 0.38 8.85
C GLU A 284 5.08 -0.75 7.93
N VAL A 285 6.01 -1.57 7.45
CA VAL A 285 5.69 -2.78 6.68
C VAL A 285 5.56 -3.96 7.63
N LEU A 286 4.41 -4.62 7.56
CA LEU A 286 4.15 -5.90 8.21
C LEU A 286 4.41 -7.01 7.19
N PRO A 287 5.58 -7.68 7.24
CA PRO A 287 6.00 -8.61 6.21
C PRO A 287 5.11 -9.85 6.19
N GLU A 288 4.71 -10.28 4.99
CA GLU A 288 3.99 -11.54 4.73
C GLU A 288 2.75 -11.75 5.63
N LYS A 289 2.14 -10.64 6.06
CA LYS A 289 1.14 -10.61 7.13
C LYS A 289 -0.21 -11.13 6.72
N LEU A 290 -0.56 -11.07 5.43
CA LEU A 290 -1.85 -11.48 4.90
C LEU A 290 -1.69 -12.61 3.88
N GLN A 291 -2.41 -13.71 4.08
CA GLN A 291 -2.50 -14.79 3.10
C GLN A 291 -3.57 -14.46 2.08
N VAL A 292 -3.25 -14.49 0.79
CA VAL A 292 -4.16 -14.09 -0.29
C VAL A 292 -4.31 -15.20 -1.31
N LEU A 293 -5.56 -15.54 -1.68
CA LEU A 293 -5.85 -16.45 -2.77
C LEU A 293 -5.28 -15.92 -4.09
N ALA A 294 -4.46 -16.73 -4.75
CA ALA A 294 -3.76 -16.31 -5.95
C ALA A 294 -3.30 -17.49 -6.83
N ASP A 295 -2.98 -17.18 -8.09
CA ASP A 295 -2.31 -18.10 -8.99
C ASP A 295 -0.79 -18.01 -8.80
N THR A 296 -0.25 -18.96 -8.04
CA THR A 296 1.19 -19.01 -7.70
C THR A 296 2.08 -19.10 -8.93
N LYS A 297 1.63 -19.79 -10.01
CA LYS A 297 2.41 -19.93 -11.25
C LYS A 297 2.50 -18.60 -11.98
N ARG A 298 1.38 -17.86 -12.10
CA ARG A 298 1.38 -16.51 -12.69
C ARG A 298 2.31 -15.58 -11.93
N ILE A 299 2.23 -15.59 -10.60
CA ILE A 299 3.06 -14.76 -9.73
C ILE A 299 4.56 -15.08 -9.92
N GLN A 300 4.94 -16.35 -9.84
CA GLN A 300 6.34 -16.77 -9.98
C GLN A 300 6.95 -16.34 -11.32
N HIS A 301 6.20 -16.47 -12.42
CA HIS A 301 6.66 -16.06 -13.74
C HIS A 301 6.99 -14.55 -13.80
N ARG A 302 6.17 -13.70 -13.18
CA ARG A 302 6.42 -12.24 -13.13
C ARG A 302 7.63 -11.89 -12.25
N LEU A 303 7.73 -12.51 -11.07
CA LEU A 303 8.85 -12.24 -10.17
C LEU A 303 10.19 -12.64 -10.82
N HIS A 304 10.25 -13.80 -11.49
CA HIS A 304 11.44 -14.23 -12.24
C HIS A 304 11.80 -13.25 -13.37
N ASN A 305 10.83 -12.82 -14.17
CA ASN A 305 11.08 -11.88 -15.27
C ASN A 305 11.57 -10.51 -14.78
N LYS A 306 11.11 -10.05 -13.60
CA LYS A 306 11.62 -8.82 -12.96
C LYS A 306 13.04 -8.95 -12.43
N THR A 307 13.42 -10.09 -11.85
CA THR A 307 14.79 -10.32 -11.38
C THR A 307 15.81 -10.33 -12.53
N ILE A 308 15.39 -10.80 -13.71
CA ILE A 308 16.24 -10.80 -14.91
C ILE A 308 16.43 -9.36 -15.42
N THR A 309 15.38 -8.55 -15.48
CA THR A 309 15.49 -7.16 -15.93
C THR A 309 16.25 -6.26 -14.95
N SER A 310 16.11 -6.47 -13.64
CA SER A 310 16.86 -5.69 -12.63
C SER A 310 18.35 -6.01 -12.57
N LYS A 311 18.76 -7.24 -12.94
CA LYS A 311 20.19 -7.61 -13.10
C LYS A 311 20.85 -6.94 -14.30
N ILE A 312 20.09 -6.61 -15.34
CA ILE A 312 20.61 -5.92 -16.52
C ILE A 312 20.81 -4.41 -16.23
N SER A 313 20.01 -3.83 -15.32
CA SER A 313 20.11 -2.41 -14.95
C SER A 313 21.05 -2.11 -13.77
N THR A 314 21.59 -3.12 -13.06
CA THR A 314 22.43 -2.90 -11.86
C THR A 314 23.89 -2.52 -12.14
N PHE A 315 24.27 -2.25 -13.39
CA PHE A 315 25.60 -1.80 -13.77
C PHE A 315 25.82 -0.27 -13.63
N THR A 316 25.22 0.40 -12.63
CA THR A 316 25.61 1.78 -12.27
C THR A 316 25.22 2.12 -10.82
N MET A 317 25.87 1.53 -9.82
CA MET A 317 25.82 2.07 -8.46
C MET A 317 26.92 3.13 -8.28
N VAL A 318 26.50 4.38 -8.16
CA VAL A 318 27.36 5.51 -7.78
C VAL A 318 27.74 5.36 -6.31
N LYS A 319 29.05 5.41 -6.02
CA LYS A 319 29.62 5.47 -4.67
C LYS A 319 29.07 6.70 -3.94
N CYS A 320 28.26 6.48 -2.90
CA CYS A 320 27.98 7.53 -1.92
C CYS A 320 29.16 7.61 -0.95
N SER A 321 29.81 8.77 -0.89
CA SER A 321 30.99 9.04 -0.08
C SER A 321 30.70 8.93 1.41
N GLN A 322 31.43 8.04 2.09
CA GLN A 322 31.64 8.05 3.53
C GLN A 322 32.39 9.33 3.93
N ILE A 323 31.68 10.36 4.36
CA ILE A 323 32.11 11.40 5.31
C ILE A 323 30.80 11.87 5.98
N TRP A 324 30.82 12.17 7.28
CA TRP A 324 29.69 12.57 8.15
C TRP A 324 29.17 11.55 9.18
N TYR A 325 30.02 10.61 9.65
CA TYR A 325 29.71 9.81 10.85
C TYR A 325 30.45 10.27 12.12
N HIS A 326 31.08 11.46 12.16
CA HIS A 326 31.97 11.86 13.28
C HIS A 326 31.78 13.28 13.87
N SER A 327 30.62 13.93 13.70
CA SER A 327 30.41 15.27 14.30
C SER A 327 29.10 15.52 15.07
N CYS A 328 28.31 14.49 15.41
CA CYS A 328 27.07 14.71 16.19
C CYS A 328 26.94 13.86 17.47
N VAL A 329 28.07 13.55 18.14
CA VAL A 329 28.07 12.97 19.50
C VAL A 329 28.94 13.83 20.44
N ARG A 330 28.72 15.15 20.45
CA ARG A 330 29.16 16.04 21.53
C ARG A 330 28.29 17.30 21.55
N LYS A 331 27.18 17.24 22.28
CA LYS A 331 26.60 18.32 23.11
C LYS A 331 25.12 18.02 23.37
N ASN A 332 24.83 17.56 24.59
CA ASN A 332 23.79 18.08 25.49
C ASN A 332 23.32 16.99 26.47
N SER A 333 24.04 16.94 27.59
CA SER A 333 23.52 17.04 28.95
C SER A 333 22.01 16.79 29.17
N PHE A 334 21.68 15.64 29.74
CA PHE A 334 20.54 15.51 30.67
C PHE A 334 20.98 14.64 31.88
N PRO A 335 20.46 14.93 33.08
CA PRO A 335 21.09 14.52 34.34
C PRO A 335 20.80 13.06 34.71
N ILE A 336 21.83 12.44 35.27
CA ILE A 336 21.85 11.11 35.87
C ILE A 336 21.04 11.13 37.16
N PHE A 337 19.94 10.38 37.23
CA PHE A 337 19.34 9.96 38.50
C PHE A 337 19.97 8.63 38.93
N HIS A 338 20.59 8.64 40.11
CA HIS A 338 21.30 7.51 40.70
C HIS A 338 20.36 6.38 41.16
N SER A 339 20.88 5.17 40.96
CA SER A 339 20.38 3.87 41.39
C SER A 339 20.22 3.73 42.91
N ARG A 340 19.24 2.92 43.34
CA ARG A 340 19.45 1.94 44.43
C ARG A 340 18.63 0.68 44.16
N LYS A 341 19.30 -0.41 43.78
CA LYS A 341 18.86 -1.77 44.05
C LYS A 341 19.68 -2.30 45.22
N SER A 342 18.97 -2.65 46.28
CA SER A 342 19.43 -3.43 47.43
C SER A 342 19.60 -4.90 47.04
N ASN A 343 20.71 -5.50 47.46
CA ASN A 343 20.81 -6.81 48.14
C ASN A 343 22.25 -7.31 48.03
N PHE A 344 22.96 -7.37 49.15
CA PHE A 344 23.58 -8.61 49.64
C PHE A 344 24.00 -8.44 51.10
N VAL A 345 23.73 -9.49 51.87
CA VAL A 345 23.92 -9.65 53.31
C VAL A 345 25.25 -10.36 53.57
N LYS A 346 26.03 -9.87 54.55
CA LYS A 346 26.85 -10.60 55.57
C LYS A 346 27.92 -9.65 56.14
N VAL A 347 28.41 -9.69 57.39
CA VAL A 347 27.99 -10.12 58.74
C VAL A 347 29.20 -9.73 59.64
N ARG A 348 28.93 -9.24 60.87
CA ARG A 348 29.82 -9.09 62.06
C ARG A 348 31.05 -8.15 61.92
N THR A 349 31.40 -7.32 62.89
CA THR A 349 31.27 -7.33 64.36
C THR A 349 30.88 -5.96 64.91
#